data_AF-A0A147HRH3-F1
#
_entry.id   AF-A0A147HRH3-F1
#
_cell.length_a   1.000
_cell.length_b   1.000
_cell.length_c   1.000
_cell.angle_alpha   90.00
_cell.angle_beta   90.00
_cell.angle_gamma   90.00
#
_symmetry.space_group_name_H-M   'P 1'
#
loop_
_entity.id
_entity.type
_entity.pdbx_description
1 polymer ?
#
loop_
_entity_poly.entity_id
_entity_poly.type
_entity_poly.pdbx_seq_one_letter_code
_entity_poly.pdbx_strand_id
1 'polypeptide(L)'
;ILPIAGFARLSRNDAAMRPLRADQFDDITAGALRAARALLNWPAEKLAEEAGISRSTIRRLENGEATTTPRRGSVEKILSVLARQNIRCLGQNGVIEGVVCAPSQDGAAAVVKPQSHSTH
;
A
#
# COMPACT_ATOMS: atom_id res chain seq x y z
N ILE A 1 15.33 -43.86 -7.42
CA ILE A 1 14.23 -43.15 -6.72
C ILE A 1 14.76 -41.77 -6.39
N LEU A 2 14.34 -40.74 -7.13
CA LEU A 2 14.83 -39.37 -6.97
C LEU A 2 14.03 -38.65 -5.86
N PRO A 3 14.67 -37.81 -5.01
CA PRO A 3 13.94 -37.04 -4.02
C PRO A 3 13.19 -35.89 -4.70
N ILE A 4 11.89 -35.78 -4.41
CA ILE A 4 11.03 -34.64 -4.78
C ILE A 4 11.37 -33.47 -3.84
N ALA A 5 12.50 -32.81 -4.08
CA ALA A 5 12.82 -31.54 -3.45
C ALA A 5 12.35 -30.40 -4.37
N GLY A 6 11.05 -30.10 -4.31
CA GLY A 6 10.39 -29.18 -5.22
C GLY A 6 9.40 -28.23 -4.56
N PHE A 7 9.78 -27.60 -3.43
CA PHE A 7 8.94 -26.59 -2.77
C PHE A 7 9.60 -25.21 -2.58
N ALA A 8 10.70 -24.92 -3.29
CA ALA A 8 11.43 -23.65 -3.14
C ALA A 8 11.16 -22.61 -4.26
N ARG A 9 10.05 -22.68 -5.00
CA ARG A 9 9.79 -21.78 -6.15
C ARG A 9 8.56 -20.87 -6.05
N LEU A 10 8.06 -20.59 -4.86
CA LEU A 10 7.00 -19.58 -4.66
C LEU A 10 7.46 -18.26 -4.02
N SER A 11 8.76 -18.03 -3.85
CA SER A 11 9.27 -16.69 -3.54
C SER A 11 9.66 -15.94 -4.81
N ARG A 12 8.66 -15.59 -5.62
CA ARG A 12 8.82 -14.62 -6.74
C ARG A 12 8.28 -13.23 -6.37
N ASN A 13 7.59 -13.09 -5.23
CA ASN A 13 6.84 -11.87 -4.88
C ASN A 13 7.42 -11.06 -3.71
N ASP A 14 8.62 -11.34 -3.23
CA ASP A 14 9.22 -10.54 -2.14
C ASP A 14 9.50 -9.08 -2.56
N ALA A 15 9.75 -8.84 -3.86
CA ALA A 15 9.83 -7.48 -4.42
C ALA A 15 8.50 -6.71 -4.33
N ALA A 16 7.36 -7.40 -4.25
CA ALA A 16 6.04 -6.80 -4.03
C ALA A 16 5.73 -6.57 -2.53
N MET A 17 6.57 -7.06 -1.61
CA MET A 17 6.45 -6.87 -0.16
C MET A 17 7.23 -5.67 0.39
N ARG A 18 7.96 -4.92 -0.44
CA ARG A 18 8.63 -3.70 0.01
C ARG A 18 7.57 -2.66 0.40
N PRO A 19 7.65 -2.04 1.59
CA PRO A 19 6.75 -0.94 1.94
C PRO A 19 6.88 0.13 0.86
N LEU A 20 5.74 0.52 0.32
CA LEU A 20 5.60 1.45 -0.78
C LEU A 20 6.29 2.73 -0.36
N ARG A 21 7.36 3.10 -1.06
CA ARG A 21 7.89 4.43 -0.87
C ARG A 21 6.88 5.36 -1.54
N ALA A 22 6.29 6.28 -0.79
CA ALA A 22 5.32 7.23 -1.34
C ALA A 22 5.89 8.06 -2.51
N ASP A 23 7.23 8.12 -2.63
CA ASP A 23 7.97 8.78 -3.71
C ASP A 23 7.92 8.05 -5.07
N GLN A 24 7.46 6.79 -5.13
CA GLN A 24 7.56 5.96 -6.33
C GLN A 24 6.34 6.04 -7.27
N PHE A 25 5.26 6.71 -6.84
CA PHE A 25 4.03 6.87 -7.63
C PHE A 25 3.74 8.35 -7.86
N ASP A 26 3.47 8.70 -9.10
CA ASP A 26 3.13 10.05 -9.53
C ASP A 26 1.62 10.32 -9.48
N ASP A 27 0.80 9.26 -9.58
CA ASP A 27 -0.66 9.39 -9.67
C ASP A 27 -1.41 8.21 -9.02
N ILE A 28 -2.69 8.45 -8.70
CA ILE A 28 -3.66 7.48 -8.20
C ILE A 28 -4.97 7.59 -8.98
N THR A 29 -5.46 6.46 -9.49
CA THR A 29 -6.74 6.43 -10.18
C THR A 29 -7.91 6.73 -9.25
N ALA A 30 -8.96 7.34 -9.80
CA ALA A 30 -10.24 7.57 -9.13
C ALA A 30 -10.85 6.29 -8.51
N GLY A 31 -10.66 5.14 -9.18
CA GLY A 31 -11.10 3.84 -8.68
C GLY A 31 -10.33 3.40 -7.44
N ALA A 32 -8.99 3.46 -7.51
CA ALA A 32 -8.13 3.08 -6.39
C ALA A 32 -8.34 3.95 -5.15
N LEU A 33 -8.51 5.26 -5.32
CA LEU A 33 -8.76 6.17 -4.20
C LEU A 33 -10.09 5.88 -3.49
N ARG A 34 -11.15 5.62 -4.26
CA ARG A 34 -12.46 5.22 -3.71
C ARG A 34 -12.39 3.87 -3.01
N ALA A 35 -11.69 2.90 -3.61
CA ALA A 35 -11.47 1.59 -2.99
C ALA A 35 -10.70 1.72 -1.66
N ALA A 36 -9.70 2.59 -1.58
CA ALA A 36 -8.91 2.79 -0.36
C ALA A 36 -9.79 3.31 0.78
N ARG A 37 -10.67 4.27 0.47
CA ARG A 37 -11.64 4.78 1.45
C ARG A 37 -12.69 3.75 1.85
N ALA A 38 -13.15 2.93 0.91
CA ALA A 38 -14.06 1.84 1.22
C ALA A 38 -13.42 0.84 2.20
N LEU A 39 -12.13 0.51 2.00
CA LEU A 39 -11.37 -0.36 2.91
C LEU A 39 -11.22 0.23 4.32
N LEU A 40 -11.04 1.56 4.43
CA LEU A 40 -10.95 2.23 5.73
C LEU A 40 -12.32 2.56 6.35
N ASN A 41 -13.41 2.39 5.60
CA ASN A 41 -14.73 2.91 5.92
C ASN A 41 -14.71 4.43 6.22
N TRP A 42 -13.95 5.20 5.42
CA TRP A 42 -13.73 6.63 5.65
C TRP A 42 -14.53 7.54 4.71
N PRO A 43 -15.12 8.63 5.23
CA PRO A 43 -15.68 9.69 4.41
C PRO A 43 -14.56 10.55 3.78
N ALA A 44 -14.90 11.40 2.79
CA ALA A 44 -13.92 12.16 1.99
C ALA A 44 -13.17 13.18 2.85
N GLU A 45 -13.92 13.75 3.79
CA GLU A 45 -13.52 14.74 4.76
C GLU A 45 -12.45 14.16 5.68
N LYS A 46 -12.66 12.93 6.17
CA LYS A 46 -11.70 12.26 7.05
C LYS A 46 -10.37 11.99 6.35
N LEU A 47 -10.41 11.52 5.11
CA LEU A 47 -9.17 11.34 4.33
C LEU A 47 -8.48 12.67 4.05
N ALA A 48 -9.23 13.73 3.76
CA ALA A 48 -8.70 15.06 3.51
C ALA A 48 -8.00 15.64 4.75
N GLU A 49 -8.61 15.49 5.92
CA GLU A 49 -8.05 15.89 7.22
C GLU A 49 -6.73 15.15 7.51
N GLU A 50 -6.73 13.82 7.41
CA GLU A 50 -5.54 12.99 7.70
C GLU A 50 -4.40 13.27 6.70
N ALA A 51 -4.72 13.57 5.45
CA ALA A 51 -3.74 13.91 4.42
C ALA A 51 -3.32 15.38 4.43
N GLY A 52 -3.99 16.25 5.20
CA GLY A 52 -3.71 17.69 5.21
C GLY A 52 -3.90 18.35 3.84
N ILE A 53 -4.99 18.00 3.14
CA ILE A 53 -5.41 18.59 1.86
C ILE A 53 -6.91 18.92 1.89
N SER A 54 -7.40 19.68 0.90
CA SER A 54 -8.82 20.06 0.89
C SER A 54 -9.73 18.90 0.46
N ARG A 55 -10.94 18.83 1.04
CA ARG A 55 -12.02 17.93 0.59
C ARG A 55 -12.31 18.07 -0.92
N SER A 56 -12.24 19.28 -1.46
CA SER A 56 -12.43 19.53 -2.89
C SER A 56 -11.34 18.88 -3.75
N THR A 57 -10.11 18.77 -3.24
CA THR A 57 -9.02 18.07 -3.93
C THR A 57 -9.31 16.56 -3.96
N ILE A 58 -9.70 15.96 -2.83
CA ILE A 58 -10.10 14.54 -2.79
C ILE A 58 -11.23 14.26 -3.78
N ARG A 59 -12.31 15.04 -3.77
CA ARG A 59 -13.45 14.82 -4.69
C ARG A 59 -13.05 14.93 -6.16
N ARG A 60 -12.17 15.86 -6.52
CA ARG A 60 -11.66 15.98 -7.91
C ARG A 60 -10.89 14.74 -8.34
N LEU A 61 -10.04 14.20 -7.46
CA LEU A 61 -9.30 12.96 -7.71
C LEU A 61 -10.26 11.76 -7.86
N GLU A 62 -11.30 11.69 -7.04
CA GLU A 62 -12.30 10.60 -7.08
C GLU A 62 -13.23 10.65 -8.30
N ASN A 63 -13.47 11.84 -8.85
CA ASN A 63 -14.28 12.01 -10.05
C ASN A 63 -13.51 11.70 -11.34
N GLY A 64 -12.18 11.52 -11.25
CA GLY A 64 -11.34 11.42 -12.45
C GLY A 64 -11.29 12.72 -13.24
N GLU A 65 -11.65 13.85 -12.62
CA GLU A 65 -11.45 15.19 -13.15
C GLU A 65 -9.96 15.53 -13.04
N ALA A 66 -9.16 14.81 -13.83
CA ALA A 66 -7.75 15.01 -13.99
C ALA A 66 -7.52 16.38 -14.63
N THR A 67 -7.40 17.41 -13.81
CA THR A 67 -6.59 18.55 -14.22
C THR A 67 -5.19 18.02 -14.37
N THR A 68 -4.75 17.87 -15.61
CA THR A 68 -3.37 17.91 -16.09
C THR A 68 -2.35 17.79 -14.95
N THR A 69 -2.08 16.57 -14.49
CA THR A 69 -1.22 16.26 -13.33
C THR A 69 -1.84 16.60 -11.97
N PRO A 70 -2.28 15.61 -11.18
CA PRO A 70 -2.40 15.82 -9.75
C PRO A 70 -1.06 16.35 -9.23
N ARG A 71 -1.08 17.40 -8.40
CA ARG A 71 0.14 17.92 -7.80
C ARG A 71 0.79 16.74 -7.06
N ARG A 72 1.97 16.29 -7.50
CA ARG A 72 2.70 15.14 -6.94
C ARG A 72 2.67 15.12 -5.40
N GLY A 73 2.81 16.28 -4.77
CA GLY A 73 2.73 16.42 -3.31
C GLY A 73 1.38 16.08 -2.67
N SER A 74 0.25 16.25 -3.37
CA SER A 74 -1.06 15.79 -2.88
C SER A 74 -1.17 14.27 -2.90
N VAL A 75 -0.66 13.63 -3.96
CA VAL A 75 -0.64 12.16 -4.07
C VAL A 75 0.27 11.60 -2.99
N GLU A 76 1.48 12.11 -2.85
CA GLU A 76 2.44 11.71 -1.80
C GLU A 76 1.82 11.77 -0.38
N LYS A 77 1.11 12.86 -0.07
CA LYS A 77 0.39 12.99 1.21
C LYS A 77 -0.65 11.90 1.40
N ILE A 78 -1.49 11.64 0.39
CA ILE A 78 -2.51 10.58 0.45
C ILE A 78 -1.83 9.22 0.65
N LEU A 79 -0.78 8.91 -0.11
CA LEU A 79 -0.04 7.65 0.01
C LEU A 79 0.59 7.48 1.38
N SER A 80 1.11 8.56 1.97
CA SER A 80 1.65 8.53 3.32
C SER A 80 0.59 8.15 4.36
N VAL A 81 -0.65 8.60 4.20
CA VAL A 81 -1.77 8.23 5.08
C VAL A 81 -2.15 6.77 4.87
N LEU A 82 -2.32 6.34 3.62
CA LEU A 82 -2.67 4.95 3.30
C LEU A 82 -1.63 3.96 3.83
N ALA A 83 -0.34 4.29 3.69
CA ALA A 83 0.75 3.47 4.22
C ALA A 83 0.69 3.35 5.75
N ARG A 84 0.37 4.43 6.48
CA ARG A 84 0.18 4.39 7.94
C ARG A 84 -1.01 3.53 8.37
N GLN A 85 -2.03 3.41 7.51
CA GLN A 85 -3.23 2.62 7.75
C GLN A 85 -3.13 1.17 7.23
N ASN A 86 -1.91 0.67 6.98
CA ASN A 86 -1.65 -0.68 6.48
C ASN A 86 -2.32 -0.99 5.12
N ILE A 87 -2.59 0.03 4.32
CA ILE A 87 -3.09 -0.16 2.94
C ILE A 87 -1.90 -0.23 1.99
N ARG A 88 -1.88 -1.29 1.19
CA ARG A 88 -0.93 -1.46 0.09
C ARG A 88 -1.55 -1.01 -1.22
N CYS A 89 -0.91 -0.06 -1.88
CA CYS A 89 -1.20 0.37 -3.23
C CYS A 89 -0.56 -0.56 -4.26
N LEU A 90 -1.31 -0.89 -5.31
CA LEU A 90 -0.90 -1.67 -6.46
C LEU A 90 -0.95 -0.75 -7.67
N GLY A 91 0.17 -0.65 -8.38
CA GLY A 91 0.28 0.27 -9.52
C GLY A 91 1.28 -0.21 -10.55
N GLN A 92 1.12 0.31 -11.76
CA GLN A 92 2.02 0.09 -12.89
C GLN A 92 2.36 1.44 -13.51
N ASN A 93 3.58 1.58 -14.04
CA ASN A 93 4.05 2.81 -14.70
C ASN A 93 3.89 4.10 -13.86
N GLY A 94 4.08 4.00 -12.54
CA GLY A 94 3.96 5.16 -11.64
C GLY A 94 2.52 5.57 -11.30
N VAL A 95 1.50 4.83 -11.76
CA VAL A 95 0.09 5.09 -11.47
C VAL A 95 -0.49 3.97 -10.61
N ILE A 96 -1.22 4.34 -9.56
CA ILE A 96 -1.90 3.39 -8.67
C ILE A 96 -3.28 3.05 -9.22
N GLU A 97 -3.46 1.79 -9.58
CA GLU A 97 -4.69 1.25 -10.17
C GLU A 97 -5.53 0.47 -9.15
N GLY A 98 -4.92 0.00 -8.07
CA GLY A 98 -5.60 -0.80 -7.05
C GLY A 98 -5.03 -0.61 -5.65
N VAL A 99 -5.77 -1.11 -4.66
CA VAL A 99 -5.37 -1.10 -3.25
C VAL A 99 -5.84 -2.38 -2.57
N VAL A 100 -5.06 -2.85 -1.60
CA VAL A 100 -5.36 -4.02 -0.79
C VAL A 100 -5.06 -3.73 0.68
N CYS A 101 -5.83 -4.31 1.58
CA CYS A 101 -5.47 -4.31 2.99
C CYS A 101 -4.26 -5.25 3.17
N ALA A 102 -3.19 -4.77 3.80
CA ALA A 102 -2.15 -5.69 4.25
C ALA A 102 -2.72 -6.54 5.39
N PRO A 103 -2.62 -7.88 5.36
CA PRO A 103 -2.80 -8.66 6.58
C PRO A 103 -1.96 -8.04 7.69
N SER A 104 -2.60 -7.71 8.81
CA SER A 104 -1.91 -7.31 10.02
C SER A 104 -0.88 -8.41 10.30
N GLN A 105 0.38 -8.02 10.57
CA GLN A 105 1.45 -8.96 10.85
C GLN A 105 1.27 -9.66 12.22
N ASP A 106 0.06 -9.70 12.78
CA ASP A 106 -0.31 -10.32 14.06
C ASP A 106 -0.11 -11.86 14.07
N GLY A 107 0.42 -12.43 12.99
CA GLY A 107 0.85 -13.84 12.92
C GLY A 107 2.21 -14.09 12.28
N ALA A 108 3.04 -13.07 12.01
CA ALA A 108 4.34 -13.24 11.31
C ALA A 108 5.57 -13.05 12.20
N ALA A 109 5.40 -12.99 13.52
CA ALA A 109 6.48 -12.87 14.51
C ALA A 109 6.65 -14.15 15.38
N ALA A 110 6.31 -15.33 14.86
CA ALA A 110 6.61 -16.62 15.50
C ALA A 110 7.55 -17.48 14.65
N VAL A 111 8.58 -16.87 14.04
CA VAL A 111 9.81 -17.63 13.74
C VAL A 111 10.66 -17.57 15.00
N VAL A 112 10.45 -18.58 15.84
CA VAL A 112 11.32 -18.93 16.96
C VAL A 112 12.73 -19.08 16.41
N LYS A 113 13.63 -18.13 16.70
CA LYS A 113 15.06 -18.36 16.57
C LYS A 113 15.42 -19.52 17.51
N PRO A 114 16.03 -20.63 17.06
CA PRO A 114 16.68 -21.52 18.00
C PRO A 114 17.83 -20.73 18.63
N GLN A 115 17.68 -20.41 19.91
CA GLN A 115 18.81 -19.93 20.71
C GLN A 115 19.77 -21.11 20.86
N SER A 116 20.78 -21.18 20.01
CA SER A 116 21.97 -21.97 20.29
C SER A 116 22.71 -21.26 21.43
N HIS A 117 22.31 -21.55 22.67
CA HIS A 117 23.15 -21.24 23.81
C HIS A 117 24.22 -22.33 23.88
N SER A 118 25.36 -22.02 23.25
CA SER A 118 26.64 -22.59 23.63
C SER A 118 26.91 -22.17 25.08
N THR A 119 27.10 -23.12 25.99
CA THR A 119 27.83 -22.94 27.25
C THR A 119 28.25 -24.30 27.80
N HIS A 120 29.57 -24.47 27.88
CA HIS A 120 30.41 -25.46 28.59
C HIS A 120 30.49 -26.91 28.09
#